data_AF-A0A3D2FB03-F1
#
_entry.id   AF-A0A3D2FB03-F1
#
_cell.length_a   1.000
_cell.length_b   1.000
_cell.length_c   1.000
_cell.angle_alpha   90.00
_cell.angle_beta   90.00
_cell.angle_gamma   90.00
#
_symmetry.space_group_name_H-M   'P 1'
#
loop_
_entity.id
_entity.type
_entity.pdbx_description
1 polymer ?
#
loop_
_entity_poly.entity_id
_entity_poly.type
_entity_poly.pdbx_seq_one_letter_code
_entity_poly.pdbx_strand_id
1 'polypeptide(L)'
;VFFGTAWQPLGWLGALGALATVFTTSMIYTQMKTIPRWNMNLTPAMFMSYALAGGALLKGNITMAIVLLAIAGVVQVFTWVMGDKAFENSGTTMATATGLGNIGSVRAFEPPHTGTNYLMREFIHVVGRKHSQKLRIIGVALGIIIPVVLLLLPIGHWIALIAVASHIAGVLASRWLFFAEAEHVVGLYYGKR
;
A
#
# COMPACT_ATOMS: atom_id res chain seq x y z
N VAL A 1 12.15 -28.72 5.34
CA VAL A 1 12.73 -30.07 5.31
C VAL A 1 11.57 -31.03 5.10
N PHE A 2 11.61 -31.85 4.06
CA PHE A 2 10.58 -32.88 3.83
C PHE A 2 11.25 -34.24 4.00
N PHE A 3 10.67 -35.10 4.85
CA PHE A 3 11.19 -36.45 5.14
C PHE A 3 12.68 -36.48 5.56
N GLY A 4 13.12 -35.52 6.38
CA GLY A 4 14.52 -35.39 6.81
C GLY A 4 15.47 -34.77 5.76
N THR A 5 15.06 -34.69 4.49
CA THR A 5 15.91 -34.22 3.39
C THR A 5 15.74 -32.73 3.09
N ALA A 6 16.86 -32.04 2.86
CA ALA A 6 16.91 -30.64 2.48
C ALA A 6 16.89 -30.46 0.95
N TRP A 7 15.68 -30.50 0.36
CA TRP A 7 15.45 -30.24 -1.07
C TRP A 7 15.63 -28.76 -1.42
N GLN A 8 16.86 -28.25 -1.35
CA GLN A 8 17.18 -26.84 -1.54
C GLN A 8 16.66 -26.25 -2.87
N PRO A 9 16.76 -26.92 -4.05
CA PRO A 9 16.25 -26.37 -5.30
C PRO A 9 14.74 -26.11 -5.28
N LEU A 10 13.94 -27.02 -4.69
CA LEU A 10 12.50 -26.84 -4.53
C LEU A 10 12.17 -25.69 -3.56
N GLY A 11 12.99 -25.51 -2.51
CA GLY A 11 12.88 -24.37 -1.61
C GLY A 11 13.12 -23.02 -2.31
N TRP A 12 14.14 -22.95 -3.18
CA TRP A 12 14.42 -21.76 -3.98
C TRP A 12 13.32 -21.47 -4.99
N LEU A 13 12.82 -22.48 -5.71
CA LEU A 13 11.70 -22.33 -6.65
C LEU A 13 10.42 -21.86 -5.94
N GLY A 14 10.10 -22.42 -4.77
CA GLY A 14 8.96 -21.98 -3.96
C GLY A 14 9.10 -20.54 -3.46
N ALA A 15 10.30 -20.15 -3.01
CA ALA A 15 10.56 -18.78 -2.57
C ALA A 15 10.45 -17.77 -3.72
N LEU A 16 11.02 -18.08 -4.88
CA LEU A 16 10.90 -17.25 -6.09
C LEU A 16 9.46 -17.15 -6.57
N GLY A 17 8.70 -18.26 -6.56
CA GLY A 17 7.28 -18.28 -6.89
C GLY A 17 6.45 -17.38 -5.97
N ALA A 18 6.65 -17.48 -4.64
CA ALA A 18 5.95 -16.63 -3.67
C ALA A 18 6.28 -15.13 -3.85
N LEU A 19 7.55 -14.80 -4.06
CA LEU A 19 7.98 -13.42 -4.35
C LEU A 19 7.40 -12.90 -5.66
N ALA A 20 7.39 -13.71 -6.72
CA ALA A 20 6.77 -13.38 -8.01
C ALA A 20 5.26 -13.16 -7.88
N THR A 21 4.56 -13.96 -7.06
CA THR A 21 3.13 -13.75 -6.75
C THR A 21 2.90 -12.38 -6.10
N VAL A 22 3.61 -12.06 -5.01
CA VAL A 22 3.47 -10.76 -4.32
C VAL A 22 3.79 -9.60 -5.25
N PHE A 23 4.86 -9.71 -6.03
CA PHE A 23 5.24 -8.70 -7.03
C PHE A 23 4.14 -8.51 -8.08
N THR A 24 3.62 -9.60 -8.67
CA THR A 24 2.55 -9.54 -9.68
C THR A 24 1.28 -8.92 -9.12
N THR A 25 0.87 -9.28 -7.89
CA THR A 25 -0.27 -8.65 -7.21
C THR A 25 -0.04 -7.16 -6.98
N SER A 26 1.19 -6.73 -6.64
CA SER A 26 1.52 -5.30 -6.50
C SER A 26 1.50 -4.53 -7.82
N MET A 27 1.82 -5.20 -8.93
CA MET A 27 1.84 -4.60 -10.27
C MET A 27 0.43 -4.28 -10.79
N ILE A 28 -0.61 -5.02 -10.37
CA ILE A 28 -2.02 -4.68 -10.64
C ILE A 28 -2.31 -3.24 -10.21
N TYR A 29 -1.91 -2.87 -8.99
CA TYR A 29 -2.08 -1.50 -8.47
C TYR A 29 -1.13 -0.51 -9.14
N THR A 30 0.12 -0.92 -9.36
CA THR A 30 1.17 -0.07 -9.95
C THR A 30 0.85 0.33 -11.40
N GLN A 31 0.09 -0.49 -12.15
CA GLN A 31 -0.29 -0.20 -13.53
C GLN A 31 -1.56 0.66 -13.67
N MET A 32 -2.32 0.89 -12.58
CA MET A 32 -3.54 1.72 -12.61
C MET A 32 -3.25 3.21 -12.64
N LYS A 33 -2.93 3.75 -13.83
CA LYS A 33 -2.75 5.19 -14.09
C LYS A 33 -3.95 6.06 -13.67
N THR A 34 -5.14 5.46 -13.54
CA THR A 34 -6.37 6.11 -13.06
C THR A 34 -6.33 6.51 -11.59
N ILE A 35 -5.38 5.98 -10.82
CA ILE A 35 -5.19 6.25 -9.38
C ILE A 35 -3.70 6.57 -9.16
N PRO A 36 -3.27 7.83 -9.31
CA PRO A 36 -1.86 8.21 -9.27
C PRO A 36 -1.14 7.78 -7.98
N ARG A 37 -1.85 7.78 -6.85
CA ARG A 37 -1.35 7.30 -5.54
C ARG A 37 -0.93 5.83 -5.56
N TRP A 38 -1.48 5.01 -6.44
CA TRP A 38 -1.09 3.61 -6.61
C TRP A 38 -0.06 3.43 -7.73
N ASN A 39 -0.12 4.26 -8.78
CA ASN A 39 0.79 4.28 -9.94
C ASN A 39 2.18 4.85 -9.61
N MET A 40 2.89 4.22 -8.67
CA MET A 40 4.23 4.61 -8.25
C MET A 40 5.16 3.40 -8.17
N ASN A 41 6.43 3.57 -8.56
CA ASN A 41 7.46 2.53 -8.47
C ASN A 41 7.72 2.02 -7.04
N LEU A 42 7.23 2.74 -6.02
CA LEU A 42 7.34 2.36 -4.62
C LEU A 42 6.21 1.43 -4.14
N THR A 43 5.11 1.31 -4.90
CA THR A 43 4.00 0.39 -4.59
C THR A 43 4.45 -1.08 -4.57
N PRO A 44 5.23 -1.59 -5.55
CA PRO A 44 5.81 -2.93 -5.46
C PRO A 44 6.80 -3.09 -4.32
N ALA A 45 7.67 -2.09 -4.11
CA ALA A 45 8.66 -2.11 -3.03
C ALA A 45 7.99 -2.27 -1.66
N MET A 46 6.88 -1.57 -1.42
CA MET A 46 6.09 -1.66 -0.17
C MET A 46 5.51 -3.06 0.05
N PHE A 47 4.91 -3.66 -0.98
CA PHE A 47 4.35 -5.01 -0.88
C PHE A 47 5.43 -6.05 -0.60
N MET A 48 6.56 -5.95 -1.33
CA MET A 48 7.71 -6.84 -1.19
C MET A 48 8.37 -6.69 0.19
N SER A 49 8.53 -5.46 0.70
CA SER A 49 9.11 -5.24 2.03
C SER A 49 8.24 -5.84 3.14
N TYR A 50 6.91 -5.71 3.07
CA TYR A 50 6.01 -6.35 4.03
C TYR A 50 6.03 -7.88 3.93
N ALA A 51 6.04 -8.45 2.72
CA ALA A 51 6.11 -9.90 2.55
C ALA A 51 7.43 -10.50 3.09
N LEU A 52 8.56 -9.82 2.86
CA LEU A 52 9.87 -10.22 3.39
C LEU A 52 9.94 -10.06 4.92
N ALA A 53 9.46 -8.94 5.47
CA ALA A 53 9.45 -8.69 6.91
C ALA A 53 8.57 -9.70 7.66
N GLY A 54 7.32 -9.90 7.20
CA GLY A 54 6.41 -10.89 7.76
C GLY A 54 6.94 -12.32 7.60
N GLY A 55 7.55 -12.65 6.47
CA GLY A 55 8.19 -13.95 6.26
C GLY A 55 9.37 -14.22 7.19
N ALA A 56 10.24 -13.23 7.43
CA ALA A 56 11.35 -13.34 8.38
C ALA A 56 10.86 -13.45 9.84
N LEU A 57 9.80 -12.71 10.19
CA LEU A 57 9.13 -12.77 11.49
C LEU A 57 8.52 -14.16 11.74
N LEU A 58 7.75 -14.70 10.78
CA LEU A 58 7.15 -16.04 10.86
C LEU A 58 8.20 -17.17 10.88
N LYS A 59 9.36 -16.96 10.24
CA LYS A 59 10.51 -17.88 10.32
C LYS A 59 11.20 -17.84 11.69
N GLY A 60 10.93 -16.83 12.53
CA GLY A 60 11.60 -16.63 13.82
C GLY A 60 13.05 -16.13 13.70
N ASN A 61 13.47 -15.61 12.54
CA ASN A 61 14.80 -15.01 12.41
C ASN A 61 14.77 -13.57 12.91
N ILE A 62 15.00 -13.39 14.21
CA ILE A 62 14.90 -12.11 14.94
C ILE A 62 15.68 -11.00 14.24
N THR A 63 16.97 -11.22 13.95
CA THR A 63 17.85 -10.19 13.34
C THR A 63 17.36 -9.77 11.95
N MET A 64 17.01 -10.73 11.08
CA MET A 64 16.47 -10.40 9.75
C MET A 64 15.09 -9.75 9.85
N ALA A 65 14.24 -10.18 10.78
CA ALA A 65 12.92 -9.60 10.99
C ALA A 65 13.02 -8.12 11.40
N ILE A 66 13.88 -7.77 12.37
CA ILE A 66 14.09 -6.38 12.81
C ILE A 66 14.57 -5.50 11.64
N VAL A 67 15.57 -5.96 10.87
CA VAL A 67 16.10 -5.22 9.72
C VAL A 67 15.04 -5.02 8.63
N LEU A 68 14.31 -6.08 8.28
CA LEU A 68 13.28 -6.02 7.23
C LEU A 68 12.03 -5.22 7.66
N LEU A 69 11.66 -5.27 8.94
CA LEU A 69 10.61 -4.42 9.52
C LEU A 69 11.01 -2.94 9.46
N ALA A 70 12.25 -2.59 9.81
CA ALA A 70 12.76 -1.24 9.69
C ALA A 70 12.75 -0.75 8.23
N ILE A 71 13.21 -1.57 7.28
CA ILE A 71 13.15 -1.27 5.84
C ILE A 71 11.69 -1.07 5.39
N ALA A 72 10.77 -1.95 5.78
CA ALA A 72 9.35 -1.82 5.46
C ALA A 72 8.75 -0.53 6.01
N GLY A 73 9.20 -0.05 7.17
CA GLY A 73 8.75 1.21 7.76
C GLY A 73 9.24 2.44 7.03
N VAL A 74 10.51 2.45 6.64
CA VAL A 74 11.07 3.49 5.76
C VAL A 74 10.28 3.53 4.45
N VAL A 75 10.11 2.39 3.78
CA VAL A 75 9.36 2.30 2.51
C VAL A 75 7.91 2.75 2.69
N GLN A 76 7.22 2.34 3.76
CA GLN A 76 5.83 2.74 4.06
C GLN A 76 5.67 4.24 4.32
N VAL A 77 6.64 4.88 4.98
CA VAL A 77 6.62 6.35 5.16
C VAL A 77 6.85 7.05 3.83
N PHE A 78 7.80 6.59 3.01
CA PHE A 78 8.02 7.14 1.68
C PHE A 78 6.82 6.95 0.73
N THR A 79 6.09 5.83 0.78
CA THR A 79 4.87 5.66 -0.06
C THR A 79 3.78 6.64 0.31
N TRP A 80 3.61 6.97 1.60
CA TRP A 80 2.67 8.01 2.02
C TRP A 80 3.13 9.40 1.58
N VAL A 81 4.39 9.77 1.80
CA VAL A 81 4.93 11.10 1.44
C VAL A 81 4.91 11.34 -0.07
N MET A 82 5.23 10.33 -0.88
CA MET A 82 5.13 10.42 -2.34
C MET A 82 3.67 10.35 -2.81
N GLY A 83 2.88 9.45 -2.23
CA GLY A 83 1.47 9.24 -2.57
C GLY A 83 0.62 10.47 -2.30
N ASP A 84 0.92 11.25 -1.25
CA ASP A 84 0.23 12.50 -0.91
C ASP A 84 0.43 13.59 -1.97
N LYS A 85 1.47 13.48 -2.80
CA LYS A 85 1.75 14.39 -3.93
C LYS A 85 1.42 13.79 -5.30
N ALA A 86 1.12 12.50 -5.37
CA ALA A 86 1.05 11.76 -6.63
C ALA A 86 -0.08 12.25 -7.55
N PHE A 87 -1.23 12.66 -7.00
CA PHE A 87 -2.34 13.17 -7.80
C PHE A 87 -2.00 14.51 -8.47
N GLU A 88 -1.34 15.41 -7.73
CA GLU A 88 -0.89 16.72 -8.26
C GLU A 88 0.25 16.55 -9.27
N ASN A 89 1.19 15.64 -8.99
CA ASN A 89 2.30 15.30 -9.90
C ASN A 89 1.86 14.54 -11.16
N SER A 90 0.64 14.01 -11.22
CA SER A 90 0.15 13.26 -12.39
C SER A 90 -0.02 14.14 -13.65
N GLY A 91 -0.12 15.46 -13.49
CA GLY A 91 -0.47 16.40 -14.56
C GLY A 91 -1.89 16.23 -15.11
N THR A 92 -2.71 15.34 -14.55
CA THR A 92 -4.08 15.11 -15.01
C THR A 92 -4.99 16.28 -14.62
N THR A 93 -5.70 16.82 -15.59
CA THR A 93 -6.64 17.94 -15.46
C THR A 93 -7.93 17.67 -16.24
N MET A 94 -8.95 18.51 -16.09
CA MET A 94 -10.14 18.43 -16.95
C MET A 94 -9.78 18.58 -18.44
N ALA A 95 -8.77 19.38 -18.76
CA ALA A 95 -8.30 19.60 -20.13
C ALA A 95 -7.66 18.34 -20.75
N THR A 96 -6.87 17.59 -19.98
CA THR A 96 -6.32 16.30 -20.44
C THR A 96 -7.38 15.20 -20.47
N ALA A 97 -8.38 15.26 -19.58
CA ALA A 97 -9.45 14.26 -19.51
C ALA A 97 -10.47 14.39 -20.65
N THR A 98 -10.73 15.62 -21.14
CA THR A 98 -11.65 15.87 -22.27
C THR A 98 -10.95 16.02 -23.62
N GLY A 99 -9.63 16.19 -23.64
CA GLY A 99 -8.85 16.50 -24.85
C GLY A 99 -9.01 17.95 -25.35
N LEU A 100 -9.81 18.78 -24.67
CA LEU A 100 -10.16 20.13 -25.13
C LEU A 100 -9.10 21.20 -24.77
N GLY A 101 -8.00 20.83 -24.12
CA GLY A 101 -6.97 21.77 -23.63
C GLY A 101 -6.33 22.65 -24.72
N ASN A 102 -6.30 22.20 -25.96
CA ASN A 102 -5.75 22.97 -27.09
C ASN A 102 -6.65 24.13 -27.55
N ILE A 103 -7.88 24.22 -27.02
CA ILE A 103 -8.91 25.19 -27.44
C ILE A 103 -9.11 26.29 -26.38
N GLY A 104 -8.56 26.12 -25.17
CA GLY A 104 -8.61 27.12 -24.10
C GLY A 104 -8.72 26.52 -22.69
N SER A 105 -9.09 27.36 -21.72
CA SER A 105 -9.28 26.93 -20.33
C SER A 105 -10.59 26.13 -20.16
N VAL A 106 -10.46 24.83 -19.92
CA VAL A 106 -11.60 23.93 -19.73
C VAL A 106 -12.20 24.12 -18.33
N ARG A 107 -13.47 24.54 -18.27
CA ARG A 107 -14.29 24.58 -17.05
C ARG A 107 -15.59 23.79 -17.24
N ALA A 108 -16.09 23.17 -16.18
CA ALA A 108 -17.41 22.57 -16.18
C ALA A 108 -18.46 23.69 -16.15
N PHE A 109 -19.37 23.72 -17.12
CA PHE A 109 -20.51 24.64 -17.14
C PHE A 109 -21.68 24.05 -16.36
N GLU A 110 -22.03 22.79 -16.67
CA GLU A 110 -22.99 21.97 -15.96
C GLU A 110 -22.38 20.59 -15.63
N PRO A 111 -22.90 19.86 -14.63
CA PRO A 111 -22.51 18.47 -14.40
C PRO A 111 -22.86 17.59 -15.61
N PRO A 112 -22.05 16.57 -15.95
CA PRO A 112 -22.34 15.64 -17.06
C PRO A 112 -23.68 14.90 -16.96
N HIS A 113 -24.28 14.85 -15.78
CA HIS A 113 -25.58 14.23 -15.52
C HIS A 113 -26.37 15.04 -14.47
N THR A 114 -27.70 15.08 -14.61
CA THR A 114 -28.62 15.80 -13.71
C THR A 114 -28.76 15.15 -12.31
N GLY A 115 -28.19 13.97 -12.08
CA GLY A 115 -28.31 13.23 -10.81
C GLY A 115 -27.06 12.41 -10.47
N THR A 116 -26.98 11.90 -9.23
CA THR A 116 -25.84 11.09 -8.78
C THR A 116 -25.80 9.75 -9.51
N ASN A 117 -24.64 9.36 -10.04
CA ASN A 117 -24.42 8.04 -10.62
C ASN A 117 -23.50 7.16 -9.73
N TYR A 118 -23.21 5.94 -10.19
CA TYR A 118 -22.29 5.01 -9.52
C TYR A 118 -20.90 5.62 -9.30
N LEU A 119 -20.31 6.24 -10.32
CA LEU A 119 -18.96 6.82 -10.26
C LEU A 119 -18.83 7.88 -9.17
N MET A 120 -19.86 8.73 -9.02
CA MET A 120 -19.89 9.78 -7.99
C MET A 120 -20.05 9.24 -6.56
N ARG A 121 -20.67 8.05 -6.41
CA ARG A 121 -20.85 7.39 -5.10
C ARG A 121 -19.61 6.61 -4.68
N GLU A 122 -18.98 5.92 -5.62
CA GLU A 122 -17.87 5.00 -5.35
C GLU A 122 -16.50 5.70 -5.40
N PHE A 123 -16.23 6.50 -6.44
CA PHE A 123 -14.87 6.98 -6.75
C PHE A 123 -14.58 8.43 -6.33
N ILE A 124 -15.60 9.18 -5.89
CA ILE A 124 -15.46 10.58 -5.43
C ILE A 124 -15.78 10.71 -3.92
N HIS A 125 -15.68 9.61 -3.17
CA HIS A 125 -16.05 9.58 -1.76
C HIS A 125 -14.86 9.83 -0.81
N VAL A 126 -15.02 10.77 0.12
CA VAL A 126 -13.91 11.39 0.88
C VAL A 126 -13.70 10.76 2.26
N VAL A 127 -14.00 9.47 2.43
CA VAL A 127 -14.02 8.83 3.77
C VAL A 127 -12.61 8.64 4.37
N GLY A 128 -11.61 8.27 3.58
CA GLY A 128 -10.25 8.01 4.09
C GLY A 128 -9.57 9.22 4.72
N ARG A 129 -9.86 10.45 4.24
CA ARG A 129 -9.13 11.66 4.63
C ARG A 129 -9.36 12.08 6.09
N LYS A 130 -10.50 11.75 6.73
CA LYS A 130 -10.80 12.17 8.13
C LYS A 130 -9.97 11.43 9.19
N HIS A 131 -9.58 10.18 8.91
CA HIS A 131 -8.89 9.30 9.89
C HIS A 131 -7.53 8.78 9.40
N SER A 132 -7.08 9.19 8.21
CA SER A 132 -5.82 8.73 7.61
C SER A 132 -4.63 8.81 8.57
N GLN A 133 -4.37 9.98 9.15
CA GLN A 133 -3.22 10.17 10.06
C GLN A 133 -3.27 9.24 11.27
N LYS A 134 -4.44 9.01 11.87
CA LYS A 134 -4.60 8.05 12.98
C LYS A 134 -4.28 6.62 12.52
N LEU A 135 -4.76 6.23 11.33
CA LEU A 135 -4.51 4.91 10.75
C LEU A 135 -3.06 4.72 10.30
N ARG A 136 -2.36 5.78 9.84
CA ARG A 136 -0.90 5.74 9.56
C ARG A 136 -0.11 5.45 10.83
N ILE A 137 -0.44 6.15 11.92
CA ILE A 137 0.17 5.93 13.24
C ILE A 137 -0.09 4.49 13.72
N ILE A 138 -1.34 4.02 13.66
CA ILE A 138 -1.71 2.63 14.03
C ILE A 138 -0.96 1.61 13.16
N GLY A 139 -0.90 1.82 11.84
CA GLY A 139 -0.23 0.93 10.89
C GLY A 139 1.28 0.78 11.15
N VAL A 140 1.98 1.88 11.42
CA VAL A 140 3.43 1.83 11.79
C VAL A 140 3.63 1.31 13.22
N ALA A 141 2.80 1.73 14.18
CA ALA A 141 2.92 1.30 15.57
C ALA A 141 2.72 -0.21 15.72
N LEU A 142 1.59 -0.74 15.25
CA LEU A 142 1.28 -2.17 15.29
C LEU A 142 2.14 -2.97 14.31
N GLY A 143 2.36 -2.44 13.10
CA GLY A 143 3.02 -3.16 12.02
C GLY A 143 4.52 -3.29 12.19
N ILE A 144 5.16 -2.37 12.92
CA ILE A 144 6.62 -2.19 12.87
C ILE A 144 7.20 -1.92 14.25
N ILE A 145 6.78 -0.84 14.93
CA ILE A 145 7.41 -0.41 16.19
C ILE A 145 7.21 -1.47 17.27
N ILE A 146 5.97 -1.91 17.51
CA ILE A 146 5.66 -2.90 18.54
C ILE A 146 6.34 -4.25 18.24
N PRO A 147 6.25 -4.83 17.02
CA PRO A 147 7.00 -6.04 16.68
C PRO A 147 8.51 -5.92 16.90
N VAL A 148 9.14 -4.81 16.50
CA VAL A 148 10.59 -4.59 16.73
C VAL A 148 10.91 -4.51 18.22
N VAL A 149 10.14 -3.77 19.01
CA VAL A 149 10.33 -3.68 20.47
C VAL A 149 10.16 -5.06 21.13
N LEU A 150 9.11 -5.80 20.79
CA LEU A 150 8.86 -7.14 21.33
C LEU A 150 9.97 -8.15 20.97
N LEU A 151 10.53 -8.06 19.76
CA LEU A 151 11.65 -8.90 19.31
C LEU A 151 12.99 -8.58 19.99
N LEU A 152 13.15 -7.38 20.56
CA LEU A 152 14.35 -6.98 21.31
C LEU A 152 14.33 -7.42 22.79
N LEU A 153 13.16 -7.82 23.31
CA LEU A 153 13.03 -8.30 24.68
C LEU A 153 13.50 -9.76 24.78
N PRO A 154 14.29 -10.15 25.80
CA PRO A 154 14.84 -11.50 25.96
C PRO A 154 13.80 -12.48 26.53
N ILE A 155 12.66 -12.64 25.85
CA ILE A 155 11.48 -13.34 26.38
C ILE A 155 10.94 -14.34 25.35
N GLY A 156 10.47 -15.50 25.83
CA GLY A 156 10.23 -16.69 25.00
C GLY A 156 9.08 -16.60 23.98
N HIS A 157 8.85 -17.72 23.28
CA HIS A 157 8.02 -17.84 22.07
C HIS A 157 6.62 -17.20 22.13
N TRP A 158 5.99 -17.08 23.30
CA TRP A 158 4.71 -16.39 23.47
C TRP A 158 4.74 -14.93 23.02
N ILE A 159 5.87 -14.22 23.18
CA ILE A 159 6.02 -12.83 22.75
C ILE A 159 6.29 -12.72 21.23
N ALA A 160 6.90 -13.73 20.63
CA ALA A 160 6.97 -13.82 19.16
C ALA A 160 5.57 -13.96 18.53
N LEU A 161 4.65 -14.69 19.16
CA LEU A 161 3.25 -14.76 18.72
C LEU A 161 2.55 -13.39 18.79
N ILE A 162 2.76 -12.63 19.87
CA ILE A 162 2.21 -11.26 20.01
C ILE A 162 2.83 -10.32 18.96
N ALA A 163 4.12 -10.43 18.68
CA ALA A 163 4.79 -9.66 17.62
C ALA A 163 4.21 -9.99 16.23
N VAL A 164 3.96 -11.26 15.91
CA VAL A 164 3.27 -11.69 14.68
C VAL A 164 1.85 -11.12 14.60
N ALA A 165 1.06 -11.25 15.68
CA ALA A 165 -0.32 -10.75 15.70
C ALA A 165 -0.39 -9.23 15.54
N SER A 166 0.49 -8.48 16.23
CA SER A 166 0.63 -7.03 16.08
C SER A 166 1.03 -6.66 14.65
N HIS A 167 2.04 -7.33 14.07
CA HIS A 167 2.49 -7.09 12.71
C HIS A 167 1.34 -7.26 11.70
N ILE A 168 0.60 -8.36 11.79
CA ILE A 168 -0.56 -8.63 10.92
C ILE A 168 -1.64 -7.54 11.09
N ALA A 169 -1.98 -7.14 12.32
CA ALA A 169 -2.95 -6.08 12.57
C ALA A 169 -2.53 -4.73 11.95
N GLY A 170 -1.25 -4.37 12.06
CA GLY A 170 -0.70 -3.17 11.42
C GLY A 170 -0.67 -3.25 9.90
N VAL A 171 -0.29 -4.39 9.33
CA VAL A 171 -0.34 -4.65 7.88
C VAL A 171 -1.77 -4.53 7.34
N LEU A 172 -2.76 -5.07 8.06
CA LEU A 172 -4.17 -4.93 7.69
C LEU A 172 -4.66 -3.48 7.76
N ALA A 173 -4.26 -2.72 8.79
CA ALA A 173 -4.56 -1.29 8.90
C ALA A 173 -3.94 -0.47 7.75
N SER A 174 -2.65 -0.68 7.45
CA SER A 174 -1.97 -0.06 6.30
C SER A 174 -2.60 -0.46 4.97
N ARG A 175 -3.01 -1.73 4.80
CA ARG A 175 -3.71 -2.23 3.61
C ARG A 175 -5.08 -1.60 3.43
N TRP A 176 -5.88 -1.50 4.49
CA TRP A 176 -7.17 -0.81 4.43
C TRP A 176 -6.98 0.66 4.07
N LEU A 177 -6.00 1.32 4.67
CA LEU A 177 -5.68 2.73 4.38
C LEU A 177 -5.23 2.95 2.93
N PHE A 178 -4.42 2.05 2.37
CA PHE A 178 -3.99 2.10 0.97
C PHE A 178 -5.18 2.15 0.00
N PHE A 179 -6.29 1.48 0.32
CA PHE A 179 -7.54 1.57 -0.45
C PHE A 179 -8.34 2.82 -0.12
N ALA A 180 -8.47 3.17 1.17
CA ALA A 180 -9.26 4.32 1.61
C ALA A 180 -8.70 5.70 1.16
N GLU A 181 -7.41 5.78 0.84
CA GLU A 181 -6.74 6.99 0.34
C GLU A 181 -6.68 7.06 -1.21
N ALA A 182 -7.38 6.19 -1.95
CA ALA A 182 -7.33 6.15 -3.41
C ALA A 182 -7.97 7.38 -4.09
N GLU A 183 -7.14 8.32 -4.54
CA GLU A 183 -7.59 9.47 -5.34
C GLU A 183 -7.74 9.09 -6.83
N HIS A 184 -8.97 9.05 -7.33
CA HIS A 184 -9.30 8.63 -8.70
C HIS A 184 -9.40 9.82 -9.66
N VAL A 185 -8.71 9.77 -10.81
CA VAL A 185 -8.74 10.86 -11.82
C VAL A 185 -10.12 11.09 -12.44
N VAL A 186 -11.05 10.12 -12.33
CA VAL A 186 -12.44 10.27 -12.81
C VAL A 186 -13.17 11.43 -12.14
N GLY A 187 -12.78 11.82 -10.92
CA GLY A 187 -13.32 13.00 -10.24
C GLY A 187 -13.15 14.28 -11.06
N LEU A 188 -12.05 14.39 -11.81
CA LEU A 188 -11.76 15.55 -12.67
C LEU A 188 -12.83 15.74 -13.74
N TYR A 189 -13.37 14.67 -14.34
CA TYR A 189 -14.45 14.79 -15.33
C TYR A 189 -15.73 15.43 -14.76
N TYR A 190 -15.94 15.30 -13.44
CA TYR A 190 -17.04 15.92 -12.69
C TYR A 190 -16.65 17.26 -12.04
N GLY A 191 -15.42 17.75 -12.21
CA GLY A 191 -14.89 18.93 -11.52
C GLY A 191 -14.69 18.73 -10.01
N LYS A 192 -14.44 17.49 -9.54
CA LYS A 192 -14.33 17.13 -8.11
C LYS A 192 -13.00 16.43 -7.75
N ARG A 193 -12.63 16.47 -6.48
CA ARG A 193 -11.45 15.82 -5.85
C ARG A 193 -11.85 15.22 -4.49
#